data_AF-A0A9P8IK34-F1
#
_entry.id   AF-A0A9P8IK34-F1
#
_cell.length_a   1.000
_cell.length_b   1.000
_cell.length_c   1.000
_cell.angle_alpha   90.00
_cell.angle_beta   90.00
_cell.angle_gamma   90.00
#
_symmetry.space_group_name_H-M   'P 1'
#
loop_
_entity.id
_entity.type
_entity.pdbx_description
1 polymer ?
#
loop_
_entity_poly.entity_id
_entity_poly.type
_entity_poly.pdbx_seq_one_letter_code
_entity_poly.pdbx_strand_id
1 'polypeptide(L)'
;MSPENTDPLAGLDSIDWSKLGHAYGPADDVPHILRELQSTNPDIYKTALDSCWSNIYHQGTRYSASVEAIPFLYALLDSPATKDREVILFLIVSLAIGDPDWAVPNGIDIQEWEQRIAGMEPPNRNYAMYELKAYEAVERGLPSMVRCLEEDSAGLRANASHALAFFPRHSYASVIVLLDLLGRETNDNVRGTIVLSLAILYVKANDDSEKRNIVEKIQEYCAPSSNREADDIFKWSCVAALLILGSKDDGLVETVQRVHVDEAYLSKLESSIDSSSWFPFATLGLRELATSILESHQKLSGRC
;
A
#
# COMPACT_ATOMS: atom_id res chain seq x y z
N MET A 1 -5.67 34.60 -4.41
CA MET A 1 -4.19 34.55 -4.47
C MET A 1 -3.85 33.22 -5.10
N SER A 2 -3.17 33.23 -6.25
CA SER A 2 -2.67 32.00 -6.85
C SER A 2 -1.76 31.31 -5.82
N PRO A 3 -1.80 29.98 -5.65
CA PRO A 3 -0.84 29.32 -4.79
C PRO A 3 0.54 29.69 -5.33
N GLU A 4 1.41 30.25 -4.48
CA GLU A 4 2.79 30.49 -4.87
C GLU A 4 3.33 29.19 -5.42
N ASN A 5 3.79 29.25 -6.66
CA ASN A 5 4.38 28.14 -7.40
C ASN A 5 5.76 27.86 -6.78
N THR A 6 5.77 27.37 -5.54
CA THR A 6 6.97 26.90 -4.85
C THR A 6 7.38 25.60 -5.52
N ASP A 7 8.59 25.59 -6.10
CA ASP A 7 9.20 24.39 -6.66
C ASP A 7 9.07 23.22 -5.65
N PRO A 8 8.37 22.12 -5.99
CA PRO A 8 8.21 20.99 -5.08
C PRO A 8 9.55 20.35 -4.70
N LEU A 9 10.61 20.62 -5.47
CA LEU A 9 11.96 20.11 -5.23
C LEU A 9 12.90 21.14 -4.57
N ALA A 10 12.35 22.19 -3.97
CA ALA A 10 13.14 23.14 -3.21
C ALA A 10 13.98 22.45 -2.12
N GLY A 11 15.28 22.74 -2.06
CA GLY A 11 16.22 22.15 -1.11
C GLY A 11 16.94 20.89 -1.60
N LEU A 12 16.60 20.36 -2.79
CA LEU A 12 17.23 19.15 -3.34
C LEU A 12 18.76 19.26 -3.46
N ASP A 13 19.27 20.44 -3.85
CA ASP A 13 20.71 20.72 -3.98
C ASP A 13 21.44 20.97 -2.65
N SER A 14 20.71 21.05 -1.54
CA SER A 14 21.32 21.24 -0.21
C SER A 14 21.87 19.95 0.39
N ILE A 15 21.48 18.80 -0.17
CA ILE A 15 21.90 17.46 0.25
C ILE A 15 23.16 17.07 -0.53
N ASP A 16 24.16 16.55 0.17
CA ASP A 16 25.37 16.01 -0.47
C ASP A 16 25.13 14.56 -0.93
N TRP A 17 24.46 14.42 -2.08
CA TRP A 17 24.05 13.13 -2.65
C TRP A 17 25.22 12.19 -2.96
N SER A 18 26.41 12.73 -3.20
CA SER A 18 27.64 11.96 -3.42
C SER A 18 28.04 11.10 -2.22
N LYS A 19 27.61 11.47 -1.01
CA LYS A 19 27.83 10.71 0.23
C LYS A 19 26.76 9.67 0.50
N LEU A 20 25.68 9.65 -0.29
CA LEU A 20 24.61 8.67 -0.19
C LEU A 20 24.84 7.58 -1.23
N GLY A 21 24.50 6.34 -0.88
CA GLY A 21 24.44 5.23 -1.81
C GLY A 21 23.02 4.94 -2.28
N HIS A 22 22.95 4.36 -3.47
CA HIS A 22 21.80 3.67 -4.06
C HIS A 22 22.27 2.31 -4.64
N ALA A 23 21.43 1.58 -5.36
CA ALA A 23 21.75 0.22 -5.85
C ALA A 23 23.04 0.07 -6.67
N TYR A 24 23.41 1.10 -7.44
CA TYR A 24 24.56 1.07 -8.35
C TYR A 24 25.76 1.89 -7.88
N GLY A 25 25.80 2.34 -6.61
CA GLY A 25 26.90 3.14 -6.08
C GLY A 25 26.45 4.52 -5.53
N PRO A 26 27.31 5.55 -5.59
CA PRO A 26 26.98 6.92 -5.17
C PRO A 26 25.76 7.48 -5.91
N ALA A 27 24.98 8.31 -5.22
CA ALA A 27 23.66 8.77 -5.67
C ALA A 27 23.66 10.16 -6.30
N ASP A 28 24.77 10.60 -6.91
CA ASP A 28 24.93 11.91 -7.55
C ASP A 28 23.88 12.21 -8.64
N ASP A 29 23.30 11.16 -9.22
CA ASP A 29 22.29 11.20 -10.28
C ASP A 29 20.85 11.38 -9.77
N VAL A 30 20.56 11.02 -8.52
CA VAL A 30 19.21 11.06 -7.94
C VAL A 30 18.55 12.45 -8.01
N PRO A 31 19.26 13.57 -7.77
CA PRO A 31 18.67 14.90 -7.94
C PRO A 31 18.19 15.19 -9.36
N HIS A 32 18.87 14.65 -10.37
CA HIS A 32 18.47 14.82 -11.76
C HIS A 32 17.22 13.98 -12.04
N ILE A 33 17.23 12.71 -11.62
CA ILE A 33 16.10 11.79 -11.75
C ILE A 33 14.82 12.39 -11.13
N LEU A 34 14.90 12.91 -9.89
CA LEU A 34 13.75 13.50 -9.20
C LEU A 34 13.19 14.73 -9.94
N ARG A 35 14.03 15.54 -10.58
CA ARG A 35 13.57 16.68 -11.41
C ARG A 35 12.86 16.21 -12.67
N GLU A 36 13.33 15.13 -13.28
CA GLU A 36 12.74 14.57 -14.49
C GLU A 36 11.35 13.96 -14.27
N LEU A 37 10.99 13.63 -13.02
CA LEU A 37 9.61 13.28 -12.65
C LEU A 37 8.60 14.44 -12.86
N GLN A 38 9.07 15.68 -13.02
CA GLN A 38 8.22 16.82 -13.38
C GLN A 38 8.11 17.02 -14.90
N SER A 39 8.81 16.21 -15.71
CA SER A 39 8.86 16.39 -17.15
C SER A 39 7.49 16.18 -17.80
N THR A 40 7.11 17.08 -18.70
CA THR A 40 5.92 16.87 -19.53
C THR A 40 6.14 15.89 -20.68
N ASN A 41 7.41 15.53 -20.96
CA ASN A 41 7.77 14.52 -21.96
C ASN A 41 7.61 13.11 -21.36
N PRO A 42 6.69 12.27 -21.88
CA PRO A 42 6.44 10.93 -21.35
C PRO A 42 7.67 10.01 -21.31
N ASP A 43 8.57 10.11 -22.29
CA ASP A 43 9.75 9.23 -22.35
C ASP A 43 10.79 9.59 -21.27
N ILE A 44 10.94 10.89 -21.01
CA ILE A 44 11.80 11.39 -19.92
C ILE A 44 11.20 11.01 -18.57
N TYR A 45 9.90 11.28 -18.37
CA TYR A 45 9.20 10.92 -17.14
C TYR A 45 9.30 9.42 -16.84
N LYS A 46 9.02 8.57 -17.85
CA LYS A 46 9.07 7.12 -17.70
C LYS A 46 10.48 6.64 -17.39
N THR A 47 11.50 7.17 -18.06
CA THR A 47 12.91 6.82 -17.79
C THR A 47 13.32 7.22 -16.37
N ALA A 48 12.90 8.39 -15.92
CA ALA A 48 13.14 8.86 -14.56
C ALA A 48 12.45 7.97 -13.52
N LEU A 49 11.20 7.61 -13.77
CA LEU A 49 10.45 6.69 -12.91
C LEU A 49 11.11 5.31 -12.85
N ASP A 50 11.46 4.72 -14.00
CA ASP A 50 12.19 3.44 -14.08
C ASP A 50 13.52 3.52 -13.32
N SER A 51 14.21 4.68 -13.39
CA SER A 51 15.43 4.94 -12.63
C SER A 51 15.19 5.02 -11.13
N CYS A 52 14.05 5.57 -10.67
CA CYS A 52 13.68 5.50 -9.25
C CYS A 52 13.51 4.04 -8.79
N TRP A 53 12.80 3.23 -9.58
CA TRP A 53 12.61 1.80 -9.29
C TRP A 53 13.92 1.01 -9.34
N SER A 54 14.88 1.35 -10.20
CA SER A 54 16.15 0.62 -10.25
C SER A 54 17.18 1.11 -9.24
N ASN A 55 17.19 2.41 -8.92
CA ASN A 55 18.28 3.01 -8.15
C ASN A 55 17.94 3.07 -6.66
N ILE A 56 16.86 3.77 -6.30
CA ILE A 56 16.47 3.98 -4.90
C ILE A 56 15.53 2.90 -4.36
N TYR A 57 15.04 1.99 -5.20
CA TYR A 57 14.19 0.86 -4.80
C TYR A 57 14.57 -0.45 -5.53
N HIS A 58 15.80 -0.92 -5.44
CA HIS A 58 16.19 -2.11 -6.23
C HIS A 58 15.67 -3.42 -5.63
N GLN A 59 14.66 -4.01 -6.27
CA GLN A 59 14.08 -5.32 -5.91
C GLN A 59 13.69 -5.37 -4.42
N GLY A 60 13.00 -4.33 -3.97
CA GLY A 60 12.62 -4.19 -2.59
C GLY A 60 13.69 -3.63 -1.68
N THR A 61 14.97 -3.49 -2.07
CA THR A 61 16.07 -2.96 -1.22
C THR A 61 16.03 -1.43 -1.11
N ARG A 62 16.27 -0.91 0.10
CA ARG A 62 16.32 0.52 0.41
C ARG A 62 17.74 0.93 0.82
N TYR A 63 18.08 2.18 0.53
CA TYR A 63 19.42 2.75 0.68
C TYR A 63 19.34 4.12 1.37
N SER A 64 20.49 4.72 1.68
CA SER A 64 20.53 6.08 2.22
C SER A 64 19.86 7.10 1.28
N ALA A 65 20.04 6.97 -0.05
CA ALA A 65 19.39 7.85 -1.01
C ALA A 65 17.87 7.67 -1.04
N SER A 66 17.37 6.46 -0.77
CA SER A 66 15.94 6.17 -0.65
C SER A 66 15.30 7.00 0.46
N VAL A 67 15.97 7.08 1.62
CA VAL A 67 15.47 7.83 2.78
C VAL A 67 15.38 9.33 2.47
N GLU A 68 16.43 9.88 1.85
CA GLU A 68 16.49 11.31 1.52
C GLU A 68 15.58 11.72 0.34
N ALA A 69 15.19 10.79 -0.52
CA ALA A 69 14.28 11.06 -1.63
C ALA A 69 12.81 11.20 -1.19
N ILE A 70 12.39 10.56 -0.08
CA ILE A 70 10.98 10.48 0.34
C ILE A 70 10.31 11.86 0.51
N PRO A 71 10.90 12.87 1.18
CA PRO A 71 10.27 14.18 1.31
C PRO A 71 9.95 14.83 -0.05
N PHE A 72 10.83 14.65 -1.04
CA PHE A 72 10.64 15.19 -2.39
C PHE A 72 9.57 14.42 -3.17
N LEU A 73 9.49 13.10 -3.02
CA LEU A 73 8.40 12.30 -3.58
C LEU A 73 7.05 12.72 -3.01
N TYR A 74 6.97 13.04 -1.71
CA TYR A 74 5.75 13.61 -1.12
C TYR A 74 5.44 15.01 -1.65
N ALA A 75 6.45 15.87 -1.81
CA ALA A 75 6.22 17.19 -2.40
C ALA A 75 5.70 17.11 -3.85
N LEU A 76 6.19 16.13 -4.63
CA LEU A 76 5.65 15.81 -5.94
C LEU A 76 4.21 15.28 -5.84
N LEU A 77 3.93 14.37 -4.90
CA LEU A 77 2.58 13.85 -4.66
C LEU A 77 1.59 14.95 -4.25
N ASP A 78 2.02 15.95 -3.49
CA ASP A 78 1.19 17.05 -3.02
C ASP A 78 1.01 18.16 -4.06
N SER A 79 1.82 18.17 -5.12
CA SER A 79 1.73 19.13 -6.21
C SER A 79 0.69 18.69 -7.25
N PRO A 80 -0.40 19.45 -7.47
CA PRO A 80 -1.41 19.09 -8.47
C PRO A 80 -0.90 19.14 -9.92
N ALA A 81 0.25 19.78 -10.16
CA ALA A 81 0.88 19.84 -11.48
C ALA A 81 1.63 18.55 -11.85
N THR A 82 1.94 17.72 -10.85
CA THR A 82 2.63 16.45 -11.05
C THR A 82 1.68 15.46 -11.73
N LYS A 83 2.15 14.86 -12.83
CA LYS A 83 1.42 13.78 -13.52
C LYS A 83 1.59 12.46 -12.79
N ASP A 84 0.67 11.53 -13.01
CA ASP A 84 0.77 10.14 -12.55
C ASP A 84 1.07 10.02 -11.04
N ARG A 85 0.48 10.91 -10.23
CA ARG A 85 0.59 10.93 -8.76
C ARG A 85 0.30 9.57 -8.11
N GLU A 86 -0.55 8.76 -8.74
CA GLU A 86 -0.83 7.38 -8.32
C GLU A 86 0.41 6.51 -8.31
N VAL A 87 1.26 6.64 -9.32
CA VAL A 87 2.49 5.86 -9.46
C VAL A 87 3.54 6.34 -8.46
N ILE A 88 3.60 7.65 -8.21
CA ILE A 88 4.46 8.23 -7.17
C ILE A 88 4.03 7.74 -5.79
N LEU A 89 2.73 7.74 -5.49
CA LEU A 89 2.21 7.19 -4.24
C LEU A 89 2.55 5.70 -4.10
N PHE A 90 2.45 4.92 -5.18
CA PHE A 90 2.83 3.52 -5.15
C PHE A 90 4.33 3.33 -4.85
N LEU A 91 5.20 4.12 -5.48
CA LEU A 91 6.64 4.13 -5.17
C LEU A 91 6.90 4.49 -3.71
N ILE A 92 6.22 5.48 -3.15
CA ILE A 92 6.34 5.86 -1.73
C ILE A 92 5.96 4.68 -0.82
N VAL A 93 4.87 3.97 -1.12
CA VAL A 93 4.48 2.77 -0.36
C VAL A 93 5.54 1.69 -0.48
N SER A 94 6.05 1.42 -1.69
CA SER A 94 7.11 0.43 -1.91
C SER A 94 8.40 0.76 -1.15
N LEU A 95 8.76 2.05 -1.08
CA LEU A 95 9.89 2.50 -0.27
C LEU A 95 9.69 2.23 1.23
N ALA A 96 8.45 2.31 1.73
CA ALA A 96 8.15 2.03 3.13
C ALA A 96 8.30 0.55 3.48
N ILE A 97 7.69 -0.34 2.68
CA ILE A 97 7.50 -1.75 3.09
C ILE A 97 8.21 -2.78 2.22
N GLY A 98 8.91 -2.35 1.17
CA GLY A 98 9.35 -3.28 0.13
C GLY A 98 8.21 -3.58 -0.83
N ASP A 99 8.15 -4.81 -1.35
CA ASP A 99 6.99 -5.24 -2.13
C ASP A 99 5.78 -5.39 -1.19
N PRO A 100 4.66 -4.67 -1.43
CA PRO A 100 3.48 -4.75 -0.59
C PRO A 100 2.95 -6.18 -0.42
N ASP A 101 3.08 -7.02 -1.44
CA ASP A 101 2.58 -8.40 -1.40
C ASP A 101 3.34 -9.26 -0.38
N TRP A 102 4.53 -8.86 0.05
CA TRP A 102 5.27 -9.55 1.12
C TRP A 102 4.65 -9.34 2.51
N ALA A 103 3.93 -8.23 2.70
CA ALA A 103 3.26 -7.91 3.96
C ALA A 103 1.82 -8.45 4.01
N VAL A 104 1.23 -8.83 2.88
CA VAL A 104 -0.17 -9.26 2.79
C VAL A 104 -0.28 -10.78 2.93
N PRO A 105 -1.23 -11.30 3.74
CA PRO A 105 -2.22 -10.58 4.55
C PRO A 105 -1.75 -10.24 5.97
N ASN A 106 -0.50 -10.55 6.33
CA ASN A 106 -0.04 -10.60 7.73
C ASN A 106 0.22 -9.24 8.38
N GLY A 107 0.17 -8.15 7.61
CA GLY A 107 0.46 -6.80 8.07
C GLY A 107 1.92 -6.58 8.43
N ILE A 108 2.21 -5.42 9.01
CA ILE A 108 3.54 -5.03 9.47
C ILE A 108 3.64 -5.21 10.98
N ASP A 109 4.75 -5.80 11.44
CA ASP A 109 5.11 -5.90 12.86
C ASP A 109 6.40 -5.15 13.11
N ILE A 110 6.27 -3.89 13.52
CA ILE A 110 7.43 -3.00 13.64
C ILE A 110 8.34 -3.45 14.78
N GLN A 111 7.77 -4.03 15.86
CA GLN A 111 8.56 -4.53 16.97
C GLN A 111 9.38 -5.76 16.56
N GLU A 112 8.78 -6.69 15.83
CA GLU A 112 9.50 -7.84 15.26
C GLU A 112 10.59 -7.38 14.27
N TRP A 113 10.30 -6.36 13.45
CA TRP A 113 11.25 -5.79 12.51
C TRP A 113 12.47 -5.16 13.21
N GLU A 114 12.25 -4.34 14.24
CA GLU A 114 13.31 -3.74 15.06
C GLU A 114 14.16 -4.80 15.76
N GLN A 115 13.54 -5.84 16.32
CA GLN A 115 14.23 -6.96 16.96
C GLN A 115 15.10 -7.73 15.96
N ARG A 116 14.59 -7.99 14.76
CA ARG A 116 15.35 -8.61 13.66
C ARG A 116 16.60 -7.79 13.32
N ILE A 117 16.47 -6.47 13.17
CA ILE A 117 17.59 -5.58 12.86
C ILE A 117 18.65 -5.62 13.97
N ALA A 118 18.22 -5.62 15.23
CA ALA A 118 19.13 -5.66 16.38
C ALA A 118 20.00 -6.94 16.42
N GLY A 119 19.50 -8.05 15.88
CA GLY A 119 20.21 -9.33 15.81
C GLY A 119 21.09 -9.53 14.56
N MET A 120 21.17 -8.57 13.65
CA MET A 120 21.94 -8.69 12.40
C MET A 120 23.36 -8.13 12.52
N GLU A 121 24.28 -8.74 11.77
CA GLU A 121 25.65 -8.22 11.58
C GLU A 121 25.77 -7.39 10.28
N PRO A 122 26.73 -6.45 10.18
CA PRO A 122 27.04 -5.75 8.94
C PRO A 122 27.53 -6.71 7.83
N PRO A 123 27.27 -6.43 6.53
CA PRO A 123 26.56 -5.26 6.01
C PRO A 123 25.03 -5.40 6.01
N ASN A 124 24.48 -6.59 6.26
CA ASN A 124 23.04 -6.84 6.20
C ASN A 124 22.25 -5.93 7.15
N ARG A 125 22.80 -5.69 8.35
CA ARG A 125 22.24 -4.72 9.30
C ARG A 125 22.09 -3.32 8.70
N ASN A 126 23.03 -2.86 7.88
CA ASN A 126 22.99 -1.51 7.31
C ASN A 126 21.82 -1.36 6.33
N TYR A 127 21.61 -2.35 5.46
CA TYR A 127 20.46 -2.37 4.56
C TYR A 127 19.16 -2.37 5.36
N ALA A 128 19.03 -3.30 6.32
CA ALA A 128 17.86 -3.44 7.19
C ALA A 128 17.54 -2.14 7.96
N MET A 129 18.57 -1.39 8.39
CA MET A 129 18.40 -0.06 9.00
C MET A 129 17.86 0.99 8.02
N TYR A 130 18.26 0.98 6.75
CA TYR A 130 17.70 1.90 5.75
C TYR A 130 16.26 1.57 5.42
N GLU A 131 15.86 0.30 5.47
CA GLU A 131 14.47 -0.09 5.33
C GLU A 131 13.59 0.54 6.41
N LEU A 132 13.99 0.40 7.69
CA LEU A 132 13.23 0.97 8.80
C LEU A 132 13.23 2.51 8.76
N LYS A 133 14.36 3.13 8.41
CA LYS A 133 14.42 4.59 8.22
C LYS A 133 13.53 5.08 7.09
N ALA A 134 13.44 4.33 5.99
CA ALA A 134 12.55 4.65 4.89
C ALA A 134 11.09 4.51 5.35
N TYR A 135 10.75 3.42 6.03
CA TYR A 135 9.42 3.25 6.66
C TYR A 135 9.04 4.44 7.54
N GLU A 136 9.90 4.84 8.48
CA GLU A 136 9.65 5.98 9.37
C GLU A 136 9.57 7.32 8.64
N ALA A 137 10.36 7.49 7.57
CA ALA A 137 10.28 8.69 6.74
C ALA A 137 8.95 8.75 5.97
N VAL A 138 8.46 7.60 5.47
CA VAL A 138 7.15 7.52 4.84
C VAL A 138 6.04 7.74 5.86
N GLU A 139 6.14 7.14 7.05
CA GLU A 139 5.18 7.27 8.16
C GLU A 139 4.96 8.74 8.54
N ARG A 140 6.01 9.56 8.55
CA ARG A 140 5.89 11.01 8.80
C ARG A 140 5.05 11.76 7.75
N GLY A 141 4.96 11.25 6.53
CA GLY A 141 4.19 11.84 5.43
C GLY A 141 2.75 11.33 5.30
N LEU A 142 2.28 10.50 6.23
CA LEU A 142 0.89 9.98 6.25
C LEU A 142 -0.19 11.05 6.03
N PRO A 143 -0.09 12.29 6.57
CA PRO A 143 -1.09 13.33 6.27
C PRO A 143 -1.28 13.62 4.77
N SER A 144 -0.23 13.47 3.95
CA SER A 144 -0.34 13.61 2.49
C SER A 144 -1.12 12.44 1.87
N MET A 145 -0.89 11.21 2.35
CA MET A 145 -1.67 10.03 1.92
C MET A 145 -3.14 10.15 2.32
N VAL A 146 -3.43 10.66 3.52
CA VAL A 146 -4.81 10.89 3.96
C VAL A 146 -5.51 11.92 3.06
N ARG A 147 -4.82 12.99 2.61
CA ARG A 147 -5.39 13.92 1.63
C ARG A 147 -5.74 13.24 0.31
N CYS A 148 -4.98 12.23 -0.12
CA CYS A 148 -5.28 11.48 -1.34
C CYS A 148 -6.59 10.68 -1.26
N LEU A 149 -7.16 10.44 -0.07
CA LEU A 149 -8.49 9.85 0.09
C LEU A 149 -9.63 10.79 -0.36
N GLU A 150 -9.34 12.08 -0.52
CA GLU A 150 -10.32 13.10 -0.94
C GLU A 150 -10.18 13.50 -2.43
N GLU A 151 -9.27 12.87 -3.15
CA GLU A 151 -9.03 13.16 -4.57
C GLU A 151 -10.14 12.60 -5.46
N ASP A 152 -10.41 13.24 -6.59
CA ASP A 152 -11.42 12.79 -7.56
C ASP A 152 -11.06 11.42 -8.18
N SER A 153 -9.76 11.12 -8.31
CA SER A 153 -9.31 9.84 -8.87
C SER A 153 -9.55 8.69 -7.90
N ALA A 154 -10.33 7.70 -8.35
CA ALA A 154 -10.50 6.43 -7.64
C ALA A 154 -9.17 5.67 -7.47
N GLY A 155 -8.24 5.78 -8.43
CA GLY A 155 -6.91 5.16 -8.32
C GLY A 155 -6.09 5.74 -7.17
N LEU A 156 -6.10 7.07 -6.98
CA LEU A 156 -5.46 7.72 -5.83
C LEU A 156 -6.10 7.30 -4.51
N ARG A 157 -7.44 7.28 -4.44
CA ARG A 157 -8.14 6.86 -3.21
C ARG A 157 -7.88 5.40 -2.86
N ALA A 158 -7.85 4.50 -3.85
CA ALA A 158 -7.49 3.10 -3.66
C ALA A 158 -6.04 2.96 -3.17
N ASN A 159 -5.08 3.59 -3.84
CA ASN A 159 -3.68 3.48 -3.47
C ASN A 159 -3.38 4.10 -2.09
N ALA A 160 -4.04 5.21 -1.74
CA ALA A 160 -3.97 5.79 -0.40
C ALA A 160 -4.57 4.86 0.66
N SER A 161 -5.73 4.25 0.38
CA SER A 161 -6.35 3.28 1.28
C SER A 161 -5.45 2.06 1.51
N HIS A 162 -4.81 1.57 0.45
CA HIS A 162 -3.81 0.51 0.49
C HIS A 162 -2.59 0.91 1.33
N ALA A 163 -2.04 2.11 1.12
CA ALA A 163 -0.91 2.61 1.89
C ALA A 163 -1.18 2.58 3.40
N LEU A 164 -2.36 3.04 3.82
CA LEU A 164 -2.74 3.09 5.23
C LEU A 164 -2.79 1.71 5.90
N ALA A 165 -2.91 0.61 5.13
CA ALA A 165 -2.92 -0.76 5.66
C ALA A 165 -1.64 -1.12 6.42
N PHE A 166 -0.53 -0.46 6.12
CA PHE A 166 0.81 -0.86 6.55
C PHE A 166 1.38 -0.02 7.69
N PHE A 167 0.59 0.88 8.28
CA PHE A 167 1.01 1.78 9.37
C PHE A 167 0.26 1.50 10.67
N PRO A 168 0.54 0.37 11.36
CA PRO A 168 -0.21 -0.04 12.55
C PRO A 168 -0.09 0.94 13.74
N ARG A 169 0.98 1.74 13.83
CA ARG A 169 1.10 2.82 14.84
C ARG A 169 0.02 3.91 14.69
N HIS A 170 -0.58 4.01 13.51
CA HIS A 170 -1.62 4.98 13.17
C HIS A 170 -3.00 4.34 12.95
N SER A 171 -3.17 3.06 13.31
CA SER A 171 -4.36 2.26 13.02
C SER A 171 -5.67 2.96 13.40
N TYR A 172 -5.77 3.53 14.61
CA TYR A 172 -6.98 4.21 15.07
C TYR A 172 -7.39 5.39 14.15
N ALA A 173 -6.42 6.23 13.77
CA ALA A 173 -6.67 7.35 12.87
C ALA A 173 -7.02 6.87 11.45
N SER A 174 -6.30 5.87 10.96
CA SER A 174 -6.55 5.25 9.66
C SER A 174 -7.96 4.64 9.58
N VAL A 175 -8.41 3.93 10.62
CA VAL A 175 -9.76 3.33 10.66
C VAL A 175 -10.85 4.38 10.51
N ILE A 176 -10.72 5.52 11.20
CA ILE A 176 -11.73 6.59 11.14
C ILE A 176 -11.89 7.10 9.71
N VAL A 177 -10.78 7.45 9.04
CA VAL A 177 -10.83 8.01 7.68
C VAL A 177 -11.21 6.95 6.63
N LEU A 178 -10.78 5.71 6.82
CA LEU A 178 -11.14 4.60 5.93
C LEU A 178 -12.63 4.26 6.03
N LEU A 179 -13.20 4.21 7.24
CA LEU A 179 -14.63 3.96 7.43
C LEU A 179 -15.50 5.12 6.94
N ASP A 180 -15.05 6.38 7.09
CA ASP A 180 -15.72 7.54 6.51
C ASP A 180 -15.77 7.43 4.98
N LEU A 181 -14.62 7.18 4.34
CA LEU A 181 -14.55 6.99 2.90
C LEU A 181 -15.43 5.82 2.44
N LEU A 182 -15.40 4.68 3.14
CA LEU A 182 -16.23 3.52 2.81
C LEU A 182 -17.73 3.84 2.82
N GLY A 183 -18.17 4.73 3.71
CA GLY A 183 -19.57 5.14 3.82
C GLY A 183 -20.10 5.97 2.66
N ARG A 184 -19.21 6.59 1.87
CA ARG A 184 -19.56 7.47 0.74
C ARG A 184 -19.02 7.02 -0.61
N GLU A 185 -18.06 6.10 -0.62
CA GLU A 185 -17.41 5.62 -1.83
C GLU A 185 -18.36 4.78 -2.69
N THR A 186 -18.25 4.97 -4.01
CA THR A 186 -19.07 4.27 -5.00
C THR A 186 -18.28 3.31 -5.88
N ASN A 187 -16.95 3.47 -5.98
CA ASN A 187 -16.09 2.59 -6.77
C ASN A 187 -15.74 1.33 -5.95
N ASP A 188 -16.06 0.16 -6.51
CA ASP A 188 -15.93 -1.11 -5.79
C ASP A 188 -14.47 -1.57 -5.62
N ASN A 189 -13.52 -1.12 -6.45
CA ASN A 189 -12.09 -1.36 -6.24
C ASN A 189 -11.61 -0.63 -4.99
N VAL A 190 -12.01 0.63 -4.81
CA VAL A 190 -11.68 1.42 -3.61
C VAL A 190 -12.34 0.80 -2.37
N ARG A 191 -13.63 0.46 -2.43
CA ARG A 191 -14.35 -0.17 -1.30
C ARG A 191 -13.71 -1.51 -0.90
N GLY A 192 -13.36 -2.34 -1.88
CA GLY A 192 -12.67 -3.61 -1.66
C GLY A 192 -11.29 -3.42 -1.03
N THR A 193 -10.56 -2.40 -1.50
CA THR A 193 -9.26 -2.04 -0.92
C THR A 193 -9.40 -1.60 0.53
N ILE A 194 -10.39 -0.76 0.86
CA ILE A 194 -10.60 -0.29 2.23
C ILE A 194 -10.85 -1.46 3.19
N VAL A 195 -11.73 -2.40 2.86
CA VAL A 195 -12.04 -3.52 3.76
C VAL A 195 -10.84 -4.44 3.98
N LEU A 196 -10.01 -4.66 2.94
CA LEU A 196 -8.75 -5.38 3.08
C LEU A 196 -7.74 -4.61 3.93
N SER A 197 -7.60 -3.30 3.73
CA SER A 197 -6.74 -2.44 4.55
C SER A 197 -7.11 -2.49 6.03
N LEU A 198 -8.41 -2.44 6.35
CA LEU A 198 -8.91 -2.57 7.73
C LEU A 198 -8.55 -3.94 8.32
N ALA A 199 -8.71 -5.03 7.57
CA ALA A 199 -8.34 -6.36 8.02
C ALA A 199 -6.83 -6.50 8.28
N ILE A 200 -6.00 -6.01 7.36
CA ILE A 200 -4.54 -6.09 7.45
C ILE A 200 -4.01 -5.25 8.63
N LEU A 201 -4.60 -4.07 8.90
CA LEU A 201 -4.25 -3.26 10.06
C LEU A 201 -4.46 -3.99 11.40
N TYR A 202 -5.46 -4.87 11.47
CA TYR A 202 -5.90 -5.51 12.71
C TYR A 202 -5.59 -7.01 12.79
N VAL A 203 -5.05 -7.65 11.75
CA VAL A 203 -4.70 -9.08 11.77
C VAL A 203 -3.77 -9.43 12.94
N LYS A 204 -2.84 -8.52 13.28
CA LYS A 204 -1.88 -8.64 14.38
C LYS A 204 -2.33 -7.95 15.69
N ALA A 205 -3.53 -7.38 15.75
CA ALA A 205 -4.01 -6.74 16.99
C ALA A 205 -4.05 -7.76 18.14
N ASN A 206 -3.51 -7.34 19.30
CA ASN A 206 -3.41 -8.17 20.50
C ASN A 206 -4.73 -8.25 21.27
N ASP A 207 -5.61 -7.26 21.08
CA ASP A 207 -6.91 -7.18 21.73
C ASP A 207 -8.00 -7.77 20.82
N ASP A 208 -8.56 -8.91 21.23
CA ASP A 208 -9.66 -9.58 20.52
C ASP A 208 -10.90 -8.68 20.37
N SER A 209 -11.09 -7.69 21.25
CA SER A 209 -12.22 -6.76 21.18
C SER A 209 -12.06 -5.76 20.03
N GLU A 210 -10.84 -5.31 19.75
CA GLU A 210 -10.55 -4.45 18.61
C GLU A 210 -10.77 -5.19 17.29
N LYS A 211 -10.26 -6.43 17.18
CA LYS A 211 -10.52 -7.30 16.02
C LYS A 211 -12.01 -7.52 15.81
N ARG A 212 -12.76 -7.82 16.87
CA ARG A 212 -14.21 -8.02 16.80
C ARG A 212 -14.94 -6.78 16.30
N ASN A 213 -14.57 -5.59 16.78
CA ASN A 213 -15.18 -4.34 16.32
C ASN A 213 -14.96 -4.15 14.80
N ILE A 214 -13.75 -4.38 14.31
CA ILE A 214 -13.47 -4.30 12.87
C ILE A 214 -14.26 -5.35 12.08
N VAL A 215 -14.37 -6.58 12.58
CA VAL A 215 -15.23 -7.63 11.98
C VAL A 215 -16.68 -7.17 11.89
N GLU A 216 -17.25 -6.64 12.98
CA GLU A 216 -18.63 -6.14 13.01
C GLU A 216 -18.83 -5.01 12.00
N LYS A 217 -17.89 -4.05 11.92
CA LYS A 217 -17.94 -2.96 10.94
C LYS A 217 -17.89 -3.46 9.50
N ILE A 218 -16.98 -4.37 9.18
CA ILE A 218 -16.91 -4.98 7.85
C ILE A 218 -18.22 -5.69 7.53
N GLN A 219 -18.76 -6.48 8.45
CA GLN A 219 -20.04 -7.18 8.26
C GLN A 219 -21.22 -6.22 8.04
N GLU A 220 -21.28 -5.09 8.75
CA GLU A 220 -22.30 -4.05 8.55
C GLU A 220 -22.29 -3.51 7.11
N TYR A 221 -21.11 -3.22 6.55
CA TYR A 221 -20.95 -2.69 5.20
C TYR A 221 -21.10 -3.74 4.10
N CYS A 222 -20.75 -4.99 4.39
CA CYS A 222 -20.80 -6.11 3.46
C CYS A 222 -22.15 -6.85 3.50
N ALA A 223 -23.02 -6.53 4.47
CA ALA A 223 -24.38 -7.05 4.49
C ALA A 223 -25.13 -6.64 3.21
N PRO A 224 -25.96 -7.53 2.64
CA PRO A 224 -26.69 -7.28 1.41
C PRO A 224 -27.69 -6.14 1.61
N SER A 225 -27.26 -4.92 1.33
CA SER A 225 -28.04 -3.69 1.55
C SER A 225 -28.66 -3.14 0.25
N SER A 226 -28.28 -3.65 -0.92
CA SER A 226 -29.00 -3.39 -2.18
C SER A 226 -28.63 -4.42 -3.28
N ASN A 227 -29.59 -4.74 -4.15
CA ASN A 227 -29.41 -5.55 -5.37
C ASN A 227 -28.56 -4.81 -6.44
N ARG A 228 -27.35 -4.33 -6.11
CA ARG A 228 -26.40 -3.90 -7.14
C ARG A 228 -25.76 -5.14 -7.74
N GLU A 229 -26.02 -5.40 -9.02
CA GLU A 229 -25.44 -6.51 -9.82
C GLU A 229 -23.93 -6.34 -10.11
N ALA A 230 -23.21 -5.44 -9.43
CA ALA A 230 -21.89 -4.95 -9.84
C ALA A 230 -20.79 -4.98 -8.76
N ASP A 231 -21.02 -5.56 -7.57
CA ASP A 231 -20.10 -5.49 -6.43
C ASP A 231 -19.30 -6.79 -6.19
N ASP A 232 -19.05 -7.60 -7.22
CA ASP A 232 -18.42 -8.92 -7.06
C ASP A 232 -17.02 -8.82 -6.40
N ILE A 233 -16.15 -7.92 -6.87
CA ILE A 233 -14.82 -7.70 -6.26
C ILE A 233 -14.94 -7.18 -4.82
N PHE A 234 -15.89 -6.30 -4.53
CA PHE A 234 -16.11 -5.78 -3.19
C PHE A 234 -16.59 -6.90 -2.24
N LYS A 235 -17.58 -7.69 -2.66
CA LYS A 235 -18.07 -8.87 -1.92
C LYS A 235 -16.97 -9.88 -1.67
N TRP A 236 -16.16 -10.19 -2.68
CA TRP A 236 -15.02 -11.07 -2.52
C TRP A 236 -13.99 -10.50 -1.52
N SER A 237 -13.71 -9.21 -1.60
CA SER A 237 -12.81 -8.51 -0.66
C SER A 237 -13.33 -8.54 0.77
N CYS A 238 -14.64 -8.42 0.99
CA CYS A 238 -15.27 -8.59 2.29
C CYS A 238 -15.02 -9.99 2.87
N VAL A 239 -15.24 -11.04 2.06
CA VAL A 239 -15.00 -12.43 2.45
C VAL A 239 -13.51 -12.65 2.79
N ALA A 240 -12.63 -12.17 1.92
CA ALA A 240 -11.18 -12.21 2.12
C ALA A 240 -10.78 -11.51 3.43
N ALA A 241 -11.28 -10.30 3.69
CA ALA A 241 -11.02 -9.53 4.89
C ALA A 241 -11.47 -10.27 6.18
N LEU A 242 -12.64 -10.89 6.17
CA LEU A 242 -13.12 -11.71 7.30
C LEU A 242 -12.25 -12.95 7.54
N LEU A 243 -11.73 -13.55 6.47
CA LEU A 243 -10.84 -14.70 6.57
C LEU A 243 -9.45 -14.31 7.12
N ILE A 244 -8.92 -13.15 6.70
CA ILE A 244 -7.71 -12.54 7.25
C ILE A 244 -7.85 -12.29 8.76
N LEU A 245 -9.02 -11.82 9.20
CA LEU A 245 -9.33 -11.58 10.61
C LEU A 245 -9.61 -12.87 11.41
N GLY A 246 -9.49 -14.05 10.78
CA GLY A 246 -9.55 -15.35 11.47
C GLY A 246 -10.95 -15.96 11.60
N SER A 247 -11.92 -15.55 10.78
CA SER A 247 -13.23 -16.21 10.72
C SER A 247 -13.10 -17.69 10.40
N LYS A 248 -13.79 -18.56 11.15
CA LYS A 248 -13.76 -20.03 10.99
C LYS A 248 -14.90 -20.58 10.13
N ASP A 249 -15.52 -19.72 9.32
CA ASP A 249 -16.63 -20.11 8.45
C ASP A 249 -16.09 -20.77 7.17
N ASP A 250 -16.35 -22.07 7.04
CA ASP A 250 -15.93 -22.89 5.90
C ASP A 250 -16.45 -22.33 4.56
N GLY A 251 -17.62 -21.68 4.53
CA GLY A 251 -18.16 -21.06 3.33
C GLY A 251 -17.33 -19.87 2.84
N LEU A 252 -16.68 -19.14 3.75
CA LEU A 252 -15.75 -18.07 3.38
C LEU A 252 -14.46 -18.65 2.77
N VAL A 253 -13.94 -19.74 3.34
CA VAL A 253 -12.78 -20.47 2.80
C VAL A 253 -13.08 -20.95 1.39
N GLU A 254 -14.22 -21.61 1.17
CA GLU A 254 -14.66 -22.07 -0.14
C GLU A 254 -14.75 -20.93 -1.16
N THR A 255 -15.28 -19.78 -0.74
CA THR A 255 -15.43 -18.61 -1.61
C THR A 255 -14.09 -18.02 -2.05
N VAL A 256 -13.10 -17.94 -1.15
CA VAL A 256 -11.73 -17.50 -1.50
C VAL A 256 -11.04 -18.55 -2.37
N GLN A 257 -11.15 -19.84 -2.02
CA GLN A 257 -10.54 -20.94 -2.77
C GLN A 257 -11.09 -21.09 -4.20
N ARG A 258 -12.33 -20.64 -4.44
CA ARG A 258 -13.02 -20.74 -5.74
C ARG A 258 -12.23 -20.12 -6.90
N VAL A 259 -11.40 -19.09 -6.66
CA VAL A 259 -10.58 -18.44 -7.71
C VAL A 259 -9.55 -19.38 -8.35
N HIS A 260 -9.22 -20.49 -7.70
CA HIS A 260 -8.28 -21.49 -8.23
C HIS A 260 -8.97 -22.61 -9.02
N VAL A 261 -10.25 -22.86 -8.77
CA VAL A 261 -10.96 -24.06 -9.27
C VAL A 261 -12.08 -23.75 -10.26
N ASP A 262 -12.53 -22.49 -10.33
CA ASP A 262 -13.61 -22.04 -11.22
C ASP A 262 -13.15 -20.83 -12.04
N GLU A 263 -12.73 -21.09 -13.28
CA GLU A 263 -12.26 -20.05 -14.22
C GLU A 263 -13.35 -19.05 -14.59
N ALA A 264 -14.62 -19.47 -14.65
CA ALA A 264 -15.73 -18.58 -14.97
C ALA A 264 -15.98 -17.60 -13.82
N TYR A 265 -15.85 -18.07 -12.59
CA TYR A 265 -15.91 -17.23 -11.40
C TYR A 265 -14.74 -16.23 -11.33
N LEU A 266 -13.50 -16.67 -11.56
CA LEU A 266 -12.35 -15.77 -11.60
C LEU A 266 -12.53 -14.71 -12.70
N SER A 267 -12.89 -15.11 -13.91
CA SER A 267 -13.12 -14.19 -15.03
C SER A 267 -14.20 -13.16 -14.70
N LYS A 268 -15.27 -13.58 -13.99
CA LYS A 268 -16.31 -12.68 -13.50
C LYS A 268 -15.74 -11.65 -12.51
N LEU A 269 -14.97 -12.09 -11.52
CA LEU A 269 -14.32 -11.21 -10.55
C LEU A 269 -13.37 -10.21 -11.22
N GLU A 270 -12.48 -10.69 -12.09
CA GLU A 270 -11.54 -9.84 -12.81
C GLU A 270 -12.26 -8.82 -13.70
N SER A 271 -13.37 -9.22 -14.35
CA SER A 271 -14.18 -8.29 -15.15
C SER A 271 -14.92 -7.23 -14.31
N SER A 272 -15.09 -7.48 -13.00
CA SER A 272 -15.70 -6.52 -12.08
C SER A 272 -14.70 -5.50 -11.54
N ILE A 273 -13.40 -5.72 -11.74
CA ILE A 273 -12.36 -4.74 -11.42
C ILE A 273 -12.46 -3.61 -12.45
N ASP A 274 -12.85 -2.42 -12.00
CA ASP A 274 -12.98 -1.24 -12.85
C ASP A 274 -11.64 -0.92 -13.52
N SER A 275 -11.56 -1.01 -14.85
CA SER A 275 -10.33 -0.79 -15.61
C SER A 275 -9.79 0.63 -15.55
N SER A 276 -10.60 1.59 -15.08
CA SER A 276 -10.20 2.99 -14.86
C SER A 276 -9.58 3.22 -13.48
N SER A 277 -9.57 2.21 -12.60
CA SER A 277 -9.02 2.32 -11.24
C SER A 277 -8.25 1.08 -10.84
N TRP A 278 -7.11 1.27 -10.19
CA TRP A 278 -6.25 0.17 -9.76
C TRP A 278 -6.82 -0.57 -8.54
N PHE A 279 -6.68 -1.91 -8.48
CA PHE A 279 -6.99 -2.72 -7.29
C PHE A 279 -5.68 -3.23 -6.65
N PRO A 280 -5.11 -2.49 -5.69
CA PRO A 280 -3.71 -2.62 -5.28
C PRO A 280 -3.32 -3.91 -4.58
N PHE A 281 -4.25 -4.58 -3.90
CA PHE A 281 -3.96 -5.85 -3.24
C PHE A 281 -3.86 -7.05 -4.22
N ALA A 282 -4.19 -6.86 -5.50
CA ALA A 282 -4.08 -7.91 -6.52
C ALA A 282 -3.05 -7.54 -7.60
N THR A 283 -1.94 -6.92 -7.21
CA THR A 283 -0.85 -6.57 -8.15
C THR A 283 -0.27 -7.82 -8.82
N LEU A 284 -0.08 -8.91 -8.06
CA LEU A 284 0.26 -10.24 -8.58
C LEU A 284 -0.95 -11.09 -9.01
N GLY A 285 -2.15 -10.50 -8.99
CA GLY A 285 -3.41 -11.15 -9.35
C GLY A 285 -4.17 -11.75 -8.16
N LEU A 286 -5.47 -12.00 -8.38
CA LEU A 286 -6.38 -12.48 -7.32
C LEU A 286 -6.03 -13.88 -6.81
N ARG A 287 -5.39 -14.72 -7.64
CA ARG A 287 -4.94 -16.05 -7.25
C ARG A 287 -3.81 -16.00 -6.22
N GLU A 288 -2.81 -15.16 -6.44
CA GLU A 288 -1.69 -15.04 -5.50
C GLU A 288 -2.16 -14.46 -4.17
N LEU A 289 -3.05 -13.46 -4.21
CA LEU A 289 -3.70 -12.93 -3.00
C LEU A 289 -4.47 -14.03 -2.26
N ALA A 290 -5.30 -14.81 -2.96
CA ALA A 290 -6.06 -15.91 -2.36
C ALA A 290 -5.16 -16.99 -1.74
N THR A 291 -4.09 -17.38 -2.42
CA THR A 291 -3.09 -18.32 -1.90
C THR A 291 -2.52 -17.81 -0.58
N SER A 292 -2.04 -16.56 -0.54
CA SER A 292 -1.43 -15.98 0.67
C SER A 292 -2.42 -15.92 1.84
N ILE A 293 -3.69 -15.58 1.57
CA ILE A 293 -4.76 -15.56 2.58
C ILE A 293 -5.02 -16.97 3.12
N LEU A 294 -5.21 -17.97 2.26
CA LEU A 294 -5.52 -19.34 2.65
C LEU A 294 -4.36 -19.97 3.45
N GLU A 295 -3.12 -19.75 3.04
CA GLU A 295 -1.94 -20.23 3.77
C GLU A 295 -1.81 -19.58 5.15
N SER A 296 -2.04 -18.27 5.25
CA SER A 296 -2.02 -17.56 6.54
C SER A 296 -3.15 -18.07 7.46
N HIS A 297 -4.36 -18.23 6.92
CA HIS A 297 -5.51 -18.74 7.65
C HIS A 297 -5.29 -20.15 8.21
N GLN A 298 -4.73 -21.07 7.41
CA GLN A 298 -4.38 -22.43 7.86
C GLN A 298 -3.35 -22.43 9.00
N LYS A 299 -2.35 -21.53 8.94
CA LYS A 299 -1.36 -21.38 10.02
C LYS A 299 -1.98 -20.89 11.33
N LEU A 300 -3.02 -20.06 11.25
CA LEU A 300 -3.76 -19.56 12.41
C LEU A 300 -4.68 -20.64 13.01
N SER A 301 -5.39 -21.39 12.18
CA SER A 301 -6.33 -22.43 12.63
C SER A 301 -5.63 -23.67 13.21
N GLY A 302 -4.43 -24.01 12.72
CA GLY A 302 -3.61 -25.12 13.23
C GLY A 302 -2.85 -24.84 14.54
N ARG A 303 -2.92 -23.62 15.10
CA ARG A 303 -2.30 -23.25 16.39
C ARG A 303 -3.25 -23.40 17.60
N CYS A 304 -4.47 -23.90 17.39
CA CYS A 304 -5.44 -24.20 18.47
C CYS A 304 -5.39 -25.67 18.90
#